data_AF-A0A0H3D0N8-F1
#
_entry.id   AF-A0A0H3D0N8-F1
#
_cell.length_a   1.000
_cell.length_b   1.000
_cell.length_c   1.000
_cell.angle_alpha   90.00
_cell.angle_beta   90.00
_cell.angle_gamma   90.00
#
_symmetry.space_group_name_H-M   'P 1'
#
loop_
_entity.id
_entity.type
_entity.pdbx_description
1 polymer ?
#
loop_
_entity_poly.entity_id
_entity_poly.type
_entity_poly.pdbx_seq_one_letter_code
_entity_poly.pdbx_strand_id
1 'polypeptide(L)' 'MSDETPCVRFFGGPLDGRVQELGDAEPIPGTVIRHIHLHGGPKIETRYELGLTDRGWEYRLAAAQHEPEPDGLR' A
#
# COMPACT_ATOMS: atom_id res chain seq x y z
N MET A 1 -16.89 -20.60 -22.35
CA MET A 1 -15.81 -20.35 -21.38
C MET A 1 -16.23 -19.12 -20.62
N SER A 2 -16.35 -19.19 -19.30
CA SER A 2 -16.84 -18.05 -18.51
C SER A 2 -15.83 -16.89 -18.60
N ASP A 3 -16.32 -15.73 -19.01
CA ASP A 3 -15.60 -14.45 -19.11
C ASP A 3 -15.50 -13.78 -17.73
N GLU A 4 -15.29 -14.58 -16.67
CA GLU A 4 -15.26 -14.05 -15.31
C GLU A 4 -13.81 -13.73 -14.94
N THR A 5 -13.46 -12.46 -15.06
CA THR A 5 -12.18 -11.94 -14.62
C THR A 5 -12.04 -12.15 -13.11
N PRO A 6 -10.99 -12.83 -12.63
CA PRO A 6 -10.84 -13.10 -11.20
C PRO A 6 -10.73 -11.79 -10.43
N CYS A 7 -11.43 -11.69 -9.30
CA CYS A 7 -11.47 -10.49 -8.47
C CYS A 7 -10.74 -10.73 -7.13
N VAL A 8 -10.04 -9.72 -6.63
CA VAL A 8 -9.36 -9.75 -5.33
C VAL A 8 -9.74 -8.54 -4.49
N ARG A 9 -9.69 -8.70 -3.17
CA ARG A 9 -9.98 -7.64 -2.19
C ARG A 9 -8.69 -7.06 -1.62
N PHE A 10 -8.71 -5.77 -1.31
CA PHE A 10 -7.65 -5.09 -0.56
C PHE A 10 -7.89 -5.20 0.96
N PHE A 11 -6.81 -5.41 1.71
CA PHE A 11 -6.80 -5.52 3.16
C PHE A 11 -5.83 -4.50 3.78
N GLY A 12 -6.35 -3.70 4.70
CA GLY A 12 -5.65 -2.60 5.35
C GLY A 12 -5.38 -1.41 4.41
N GLY A 13 -4.63 -0.43 4.93
CA GLY A 13 -4.18 0.71 4.14
C GLY A 13 -5.31 1.58 3.55
N PRO A 14 -5.04 2.34 2.48
CA PRO A 14 -5.96 3.34 1.95
C PRO A 14 -7.12 2.78 1.11
N LEU A 15 -7.02 1.55 0.60
CA LEU A 15 -8.05 0.92 -0.24
C LEU A 15 -8.75 -0.24 0.47
N ASP A 16 -8.61 -0.37 1.79
CA ASP A 16 -9.21 -1.48 2.55
C ASP A 16 -10.67 -1.72 2.18
N GLY A 17 -11.01 -2.98 1.92
CA GLY A 17 -12.36 -3.39 1.53
C GLY A 17 -12.71 -3.22 0.06
N ARG A 18 -11.94 -2.47 -0.72
CA ARG A 18 -12.14 -2.34 -2.18
C ARG A 18 -11.86 -3.68 -2.87
N VAL A 19 -12.59 -3.96 -3.96
CA VAL A 19 -12.38 -5.12 -4.83
C VAL A 19 -11.83 -4.63 -6.17
N GLN A 20 -10.91 -5.39 -6.76
CA GLN A 20 -10.31 -5.15 -8.07
C GLN A 20 -10.35 -6.42 -8.92
N GLU A 21 -10.71 -6.28 -10.18
CA GLU A 21 -10.51 -7.28 -11.22
C GLU A 21 -9.02 -7.42 -11.54
N LEU A 22 -8.51 -8.65 -11.53
CA LEU A 22 -7.15 -9.00 -11.93
C LEU A 22 -7.06 -8.97 -13.47
N GLY A 23 -6.15 -8.16 -13.98
CA GLY A 23 -5.89 -7.99 -15.41
C GLY A 23 -4.56 -7.25 -15.64
N ASP A 24 -4.30 -6.78 -16.85
CA ASP A 24 -2.97 -6.27 -17.22
C ASP A 24 -2.50 -5.02 -16.44
N ALA A 25 -3.40 -4.35 -15.71
CA ALA A 25 -3.11 -3.14 -14.92
C ALA A 25 -2.96 -3.41 -13.40
N GLU A 26 -2.75 -4.66 -13.01
CA GLU A 26 -2.49 -5.02 -11.61
C GLU A 26 -1.20 -4.34 -11.06
N PRO A 27 -1.22 -3.91 -9.78
CA PRO A 27 0.03 -3.55 -9.13
C PRO A 27 0.97 -4.76 -9.03
N ILE A 28 2.27 -4.52 -9.07
CA ILE A 28 3.27 -5.59 -8.92
C ILE A 28 3.48 -5.85 -7.42
N PRO A 29 3.50 -7.11 -6.95
CA PRO A 29 3.89 -7.39 -5.56
C PRO A 29 5.24 -6.75 -5.20
N GLY A 30 5.31 -6.13 -4.03
CA GLY A 30 6.45 -5.30 -3.60
C GLY A 30 6.32 -3.82 -4.00
N THR A 31 5.27 -3.41 -4.72
CA THR A 31 5.04 -1.99 -5.03
C THR A 31 4.92 -1.18 -3.75
N VAL A 32 5.73 -0.12 -3.64
CA VAL A 32 5.65 0.83 -2.54
C VAL A 32 4.58 1.88 -2.83
N ILE A 33 3.50 1.85 -2.07
CA ILE A 33 2.40 2.81 -2.14
C ILE A 33 2.59 3.88 -1.08
N ARG A 34 2.49 5.14 -1.52
CA ARG A 34 2.53 6.30 -0.63
C ARG A 34 1.10 6.81 -0.42
N HIS A 35 0.60 6.66 0.80
CA HIS A 35 -0.67 7.24 1.24
C HIS A 35 -0.42 8.60 1.87
N ILE A 36 -1.00 9.65 1.30
CA ILE A 36 -0.93 11.01 1.84
C ILE A 36 -2.29 11.37 2.42
N HIS A 37 -2.30 11.70 3.70
CA HIS A 37 -3.50 12.09 4.42
C HIS A 37 -3.48 13.61 4.66
N LEU A 38 -4.52 14.31 4.18
CA LEU A 38 -4.66 15.77 4.27
C LEU A 38 -5.96 16.11 5.00
N HIS A 39 -5.84 16.58 6.25
CA HIS A 39 -6.99 16.98 7.09
C HIS A 39 -6.77 18.34 7.74
N GLY A 40 -6.48 19.37 6.94
CA GLY A 40 -6.33 20.76 7.42
C GLY A 40 -5.16 21.02 8.39
N GLY A 41 -4.53 19.97 8.93
CA GLY A 41 -3.32 19.98 9.74
C GLY A 41 -2.10 19.47 8.99
N PRO A 42 -1.02 19.08 9.69
CA PRO A 42 0.20 18.57 9.08
C PRO A 42 -0.08 17.42 8.12
N LYS A 43 0.60 17.44 6.96
CA LYS A 43 0.56 16.33 6.01
C LYS A 43 1.14 15.08 6.68
N ILE A 44 0.37 14.01 6.73
CA ILE A 44 0.85 12.69 7.16
C ILE A 44 1.10 11.83 5.93
N GLU A 45 2.30 11.29 5.84
CA GLU A 45 2.67 10.33 4.79
C GLU A 45 2.89 8.96 5.43
N THR A 46 2.23 7.95 4.89
CA THR A 46 2.45 6.55 5.25
C THR A 46 2.86 5.76 4.02
N ARG A 47 3.92 4.96 4.15
CA ARG A 47 4.42 4.11 3.08
C ARG A 47 4.05 2.67 3.37
N TYR A 48 3.53 2.00 2.35
CA TYR A 48 3.16 0.59 2.41
C TYR A 48 3.85 -0.17 1.30
N GLU A 49 4.33 -1.37 1.59
CA GLU A 49 4.62 -2.37 0.57
C GLU A 49 3.34 -3.17 0.31
N LEU A 50 2.93 -3.26 -0.96
CA LEU A 50 1.74 -4.00 -1.37
C LEU A 50 2.13 -5.44 -1.75
N GLY A 51 1.54 -6.44 -1.12
CA GLY A 51 1.77 -7.86 -1.44
C GLY A 51 0.50 -8.58 -1.87
N LEU A 52 0.60 -9.48 -2.85
CA LEU A 52 -0.49 -10.37 -3.21
C LEU A 52 -0.41 -11.65 -2.37
N THR A 53 -1.53 -12.03 -1.74
CA THR A 53 -1.68 -13.23 -0.92
C THR A 53 -2.84 -14.10 -1.44
N ASP A 54 -3.07 -15.24 -0.79
CA ASP A 54 -4.23 -16.10 -1.05
C ASP A 54 -5.58 -15.40 -0.75
N ARG A 55 -5.57 -14.37 0.10
CA ARG A 55 -6.77 -13.60 0.46
C ARG A 55 -7.00 -12.40 -0.47
N GLY A 56 -5.92 -11.88 -1.06
CA GLY A 56 -5.94 -10.69 -1.92
C GLY A 56 -4.75 -9.78 -1.67
N TRP A 57 -4.92 -8.49 -1.96
CA TRP A 57 -3.88 -7.48 -1.81
C TRP A 57 -3.75 -7.02 -0.35
N GLU A 58 -2.58 -7.16 0.25
CA GLU A 58 -2.30 -6.73 1.62
C GLU A 58 -1.33 -5.56 1.65
N TYR A 59 -1.70 -4.49 2.36
CA TYR A 59 -0.82 -3.37 2.66
C TYR A 59 0.01 -3.66 3.91
N ARG A 60 1.33 -3.80 3.77
CA ARG A 60 2.28 -3.92 4.90
C ARG A 60 2.97 -2.59 5.10
N LEU A 61 3.01 -2.06 6.34
CA LEU A 61 3.76 -0.84 6.63
C LEU A 61 5.23 -1.03 6.22
N ALA A 62 5.72 -0.15 5.36
CA ALA A 62 7.14 -0.13 5.05
C ALA A 62 7.87 0.32 6.32
N ALA A 63 8.94 -0.38 6.69
CA ALA A 63 9.79 0.05 7.80
C ALA A 63 10.17 1.52 7.58
N ALA A 64 9.99 2.35 8.61
CA ALA A 64 10.49 3.71 8.56
C ALA A 64 11.97 3.62 8.22
N GLN A 65 12.37 4.21 7.10
CA GLN A 65 13.78 4.47 6.86
C GLN A 65 14.19 5.36 8.01
N HIS A 66 14.90 4.78 8.98
CA HIS A 66 15.55 5.53 10.03
C HIS A 66 16.59 6.38 9.29
N GLU A 67 16.24 7.61 8.93
CA GLU A 67 17.29 8.59 8.65
C GLU A 67 18.05 8.70 9.98
N PRO A 68 19.33 8.32 10.05
CA PRO A 68 20.10 8.57 11.26
C PRO A 68 19.99 10.08 11.53
N GLU A 69 19.52 10.45 12.73
CA GLU A 69 19.68 11.83 13.16
C GLU A 69 21.17 12.17 12.99
N PRO A 70 21.52 13.29 12.34
CA PRO A 70 22.91 13.70 12.28
C PRO A 70 23.40 13.86 13.73
N ASP A 71 24.39 13.03 14.09
CA ASP A 71 25.04 13.05 15.39
C ASP A 71 25.33 14.49 15.82
N GLY A 72 24.90 14.80 17.05
CA GLY A 72 24.66 16.14 17.53
C GLY A 72 25.80 17.14 17.31
N LEU A 73 25.44 18.31 16.80
CA LEU A 73 26.23 19.52 17.01
C LEU A 73 25.72 20.19 18.30
N ARG A 74 26.36 19.88 19.42
CA ARG A 74 26.27 20.66 20.66
C ARG A 74 27.63 21.26 20.99
#